data_AF-A0A964XQI6-F1
#
_entry.id   AF-A0A964XQI6-F1
#
_cell.length_a   1.000
_cell.length_b   1.000
_cell.length_c   1.000
_cell.angle_alpha   90.00
_cell.angle_beta   90.00
_cell.angle_gamma   90.00
#
_symmetry.space_group_name_H-M   'P 1'
#
loop_
_entity.id
_entity.type
_entity.pdbx_description
1 polymer ?
#
loop_
_entity_poly.entity_id
_entity_poly.type
_entity_poly.pdbx_seq_one_letter_code
_entity_poly.pdbx_strand_id
1 'polypeptide(L)'
;MTEAEQSLLQHFQAWELPQNATAWLLDLWNITQFLDDIVDGDLVRPQAAHDAVWKILVTFPGNPFFVANASALQTALATAILKWEASHTAERTNMADERSYMWRAAYYDIVMLVVLLCQGYESAMAKAPSVMALYGEKFSDYRAEFPNG
;
A
#
# COMPACT_ATOMS: atom_id res chain seq x y z
N MET A 1 13.07 -8.76 4.97
CA MET A 1 11.97 -8.59 4.01
C MET A 1 11.02 -9.76 4.15
N THR A 2 9.72 -9.51 4.09
CA THR A 2 8.69 -10.56 4.01
C THR A 2 8.59 -11.11 2.57
N GLU A 3 7.88 -12.22 2.38
CA GLU A 3 7.63 -12.76 1.02
C GLU A 3 6.86 -11.76 0.15
N ALA A 4 5.87 -11.08 0.71
CA ALA A 4 5.12 -10.01 0.03
C ALA A 4 6.03 -8.85 -0.39
N GLU A 5 6.89 -8.39 0.51
CA GLU A 5 7.85 -7.31 0.22
C GLU A 5 8.84 -7.70 -0.88
N GLN A 6 9.30 -8.96 -0.88
CA GLN A 6 10.17 -9.49 -1.92
C GLN A 6 9.46 -9.58 -3.28
N SER A 7 8.20 -10.02 -3.29
CA SER A 7 7.37 -10.04 -4.50
C SER A 7 7.18 -8.62 -5.08
N LEU A 8 6.86 -7.64 -4.24
CA LEU A 8 6.74 -6.23 -4.65
C LEU A 8 8.05 -5.72 -5.25
N LEU A 9 9.18 -5.96 -4.58
CA LEU A 9 10.49 -5.54 -5.08
C LEU A 9 10.80 -6.14 -6.46
N GLN A 10 10.51 -7.42 -6.68
CA GLN A 10 10.73 -8.08 -7.98
C GLN A 10 9.92 -7.41 -9.10
N HIS A 11 8.65 -7.07 -8.84
CA HIS A 11 7.82 -6.36 -9.80
C HIS A 11 8.34 -4.96 -10.08
N PHE A 12 8.70 -4.19 -9.04
CA PHE A 12 9.24 -2.84 -9.21
C PHE A 12 10.56 -2.83 -10.00
N GLN A 13 11.41 -3.83 -9.79
CA GLN A 13 12.64 -4.04 -10.57
C GLN A 13 12.33 -4.44 -12.01
N ALA A 14 11.40 -5.37 -12.25
CA ALA A 14 10.99 -5.77 -13.59
C ALA A 14 10.36 -4.62 -14.40
N TRP A 15 9.74 -3.66 -13.71
CA TRP A 15 9.21 -2.45 -14.31
C TRP A 15 10.22 -1.32 -14.45
N GLU A 16 11.47 -1.53 -13.98
CA GLU A 16 12.54 -0.53 -14.01
C GLU A 16 12.15 0.78 -13.31
N LEU A 17 11.45 0.67 -12.17
CA LEU A 17 11.15 1.85 -11.36
C LEU A 17 12.44 2.45 -10.77
N PRO A 18 12.58 3.78 -10.72
CA PRO A 18 13.72 4.43 -10.09
C PRO A 18 13.94 3.96 -8.66
N GLN A 19 15.21 3.89 -8.22
CA GLN A 19 15.56 3.41 -6.88
C GLN A 19 14.83 4.15 -5.76
N ASN A 20 14.74 5.48 -5.85
CA ASN A 20 14.05 6.29 -4.84
C ASN A 20 12.54 6.00 -4.78
N ALA A 21 11.90 5.78 -5.93
CA ALA A 21 10.48 5.44 -5.99
C ALA A 21 10.21 4.04 -5.44
N THR A 22 11.06 3.07 -5.80
CA THR A 22 11.03 1.69 -5.27
C THR A 22 11.20 1.68 -3.75
N ALA A 23 12.22 2.37 -3.23
CA ALA A 23 12.46 2.47 -1.79
C ALA A 23 11.27 3.12 -1.06
N TRP A 24 10.67 4.16 -1.65
CA TRP A 24 9.51 4.83 -1.08
C TRP A 24 8.26 3.94 -1.03
N LEU A 25 7.98 3.17 -2.09
CA LEU A 25 6.86 2.22 -2.12
C LEU A 25 7.03 1.08 -1.12
N LEU A 26 8.26 0.61 -0.89
CA LEU A 26 8.55 -0.41 0.11
C LEU A 26 8.49 0.15 1.53
N ASP A 27 8.94 1.39 1.75
CA ASP A 27 8.73 2.07 3.04
C ASP A 27 7.24 2.26 3.30
N LEU A 28 6.45 2.69 2.30
CA LEU A 28 5.00 2.81 2.41
C LEU A 28 4.37 1.49 2.83
N TRP A 29 4.68 0.41 2.12
CA TRP A 29 4.18 -0.94 2.42
C TRP A 29 4.51 -1.31 3.87
N ASN A 30 5.76 -1.20 4.27
CA ASN A 30 6.18 -1.56 5.62
C ASN A 30 5.48 -0.71 6.71
N ILE A 31 5.30 0.58 6.45
CA ILE A 31 4.59 1.48 7.36
C ILE A 31 3.13 1.06 7.48
N THR A 32 2.45 0.79 6.36
CA THR A 32 1.02 0.43 6.40
C THR A 32 0.80 -0.91 7.08
N GLN A 33 1.63 -1.93 6.79
CA GLN A 33 1.54 -3.22 7.50
C GLN A 33 1.74 -3.05 9.01
N PHE A 34 2.76 -2.29 9.41
CA PHE A 34 3.01 -2.03 10.84
C PHE A 34 1.85 -1.30 11.53
N LEU A 35 1.23 -0.32 10.86
CA LEU A 35 0.09 0.41 11.42
C LEU A 35 -1.18 -0.45 11.47
N ASP A 36 -1.39 -1.34 10.50
CA ASP A 36 -2.49 -2.32 10.48
C ASP A 36 -2.35 -3.27 11.69
N ASP A 37 -1.17 -3.86 11.89
CA ASP A 37 -0.86 -4.72 13.05
C ASP A 37 -1.20 -4.03 14.38
N ILE A 38 -0.87 -2.72 14.52
CA ILE A 38 -1.20 -1.95 15.73
C ILE A 38 -2.71 -1.83 15.93
N VAL A 39 -3.43 -1.54 14.85
CA VAL A 39 -4.88 -1.26 14.89
C VAL A 39 -5.69 -2.52 15.15
N ASP A 40 -5.24 -3.64 14.61
CA ASP A 40 -5.85 -4.96 14.81
C ASP A 40 -5.46 -5.60 16.14
N GLY A 41 -4.47 -5.02 16.84
CA GLY A 41 -4.03 -5.47 18.16
C GLY A 41 -3.07 -6.64 18.13
N ASP A 42 -2.38 -6.83 17.00
CA ASP A 42 -1.40 -7.88 16.79
C ASP A 42 -0.08 -7.62 17.53
N LEU A 43 0.75 -8.67 17.62
CA LEU A 43 2.03 -8.59 18.31
C LEU A 43 3.05 -7.77 17.51
N VAL A 44 3.29 -6.54 17.97
CA VAL A 44 4.33 -5.67 17.42
C VAL A 44 5.65 -5.84 18.18
N ARG A 45 6.71 -6.26 17.48
CA ARG A 45 8.06 -6.40 18.05
C ARG A 45 8.73 -5.02 18.23
N PRO A 46 9.49 -4.79 19.32
CA PRO A 46 10.16 -3.51 19.56
C PRO A 46 11.03 -3.01 18.40
N GLN A 47 11.77 -3.91 17.74
CA GLN A 47 12.60 -3.53 16.59
C GLN A 47 11.75 -3.01 15.42
N ALA A 48 10.59 -3.62 15.15
CA ALA A 48 9.70 -3.16 14.09
C ALA A 48 9.16 -1.76 14.39
N ALA A 49 8.90 -1.44 15.66
CA ALA A 49 8.50 -0.11 16.08
C ALA A 49 9.61 0.93 15.87
N HIS A 50 10.86 0.62 16.22
CA HIS A 50 12.00 1.50 15.95
C HIS A 50 12.19 1.77 14.46
N ASP A 51 12.10 0.72 13.64
CA ASP A 51 12.24 0.83 12.19
C ASP A 51 11.10 1.66 11.59
N ALA A 52 9.85 1.44 12.03
CA ALA A 52 8.69 2.21 11.59
C ALA A 52 8.80 3.68 11.97
N VAL A 53 9.23 4.01 13.19
CA VAL A 53 9.44 5.40 13.63
C VAL A 53 10.45 6.11 12.73
N TRP A 54 11.58 5.46 12.42
CA TRP A 54 12.58 6.04 11.53
C TRP A 54 12.04 6.22 10.11
N LYS A 55 11.31 5.22 9.58
CA LYS A 55 10.71 5.32 8.25
C LYS A 55 9.72 6.48 8.17
N ILE A 56 8.76 6.53 9.09
CA ILE A 56 7.69 7.54 9.13
C ILE A 56 8.25 8.96 9.25
N LEU A 57 9.24 9.17 10.13
CA LEU A 57 9.72 10.51 10.44
C LEU A 57 10.90 10.98 9.58
N VAL A 58 11.65 10.06 8.98
CA VAL A 58 12.92 10.37 8.31
C VAL A 58 12.92 9.94 6.85
N THR A 59 12.91 8.63 6.56
CA THR A 59 13.16 8.16 5.17
C THR A 59 11.97 8.40 4.26
N PHE A 60 10.74 8.22 4.76
CA PHE A 60 9.52 8.41 3.99
C PHE A 60 9.31 9.88 3.57
N PRO A 61 9.31 10.88 4.48
CA PRO A 61 9.18 12.29 4.09
C PRO A 61 10.45 12.87 3.45
N GLY A 62 11.63 12.30 3.75
CA GLY A 62 12.92 12.74 3.20
C GLY A 62 13.27 12.14 1.84
N ASN A 63 12.46 11.22 1.31
CA ASN A 63 12.74 10.56 0.03
C ASN A 63 12.69 11.57 -1.14
N PRO A 64 13.74 11.69 -1.98
CA PRO A 64 13.76 12.67 -3.07
C PRO A 64 12.64 12.51 -4.10
N PHE A 65 12.20 11.27 -4.38
CA PHE A 65 11.07 11.03 -5.28
C PHE A 65 9.76 11.54 -4.68
N PHE A 66 9.53 11.30 -3.38
CA PHE A 66 8.35 11.81 -2.69
C PHE A 66 8.35 13.34 -2.65
N VAL A 67 9.47 13.97 -2.27
CA VAL A 67 9.60 15.44 -2.22
C VAL A 67 9.27 16.06 -3.58
N ALA A 68 9.75 15.48 -4.68
CA ALA A 68 9.48 15.98 -6.02
C ALA A 68 8.02 15.82 -6.48
N ASN A 69 7.27 14.87 -5.91
CA ASN A 69 5.91 14.51 -6.32
C ASN A 69 4.88 14.66 -5.20
N ALA A 70 5.22 15.39 -4.14
CA ALA A 70 4.48 15.39 -2.88
C ALA A 70 3.02 15.81 -3.05
N SER A 71 2.73 16.78 -3.91
CA SER A 71 1.36 17.25 -4.15
C SER A 71 0.44 16.14 -4.64
N ALA A 72 0.88 15.33 -5.60
CA ALA A 72 0.11 14.21 -6.13
C ALA A 72 0.05 13.05 -5.12
N LEU A 73 1.19 12.70 -4.52
CA LEU A 73 1.30 11.56 -3.62
C LEU A 73 0.55 11.79 -2.30
N GLN A 74 0.57 13.00 -1.75
CA GLN A 74 -0.18 13.32 -0.52
C GLN A 74 -1.68 13.17 -0.70
N THR A 75 -2.24 13.60 -1.84
CA THR A 75 -3.67 13.40 -2.13
C THR A 75 -4.01 11.91 -2.28
N ALA A 76 -3.14 11.12 -2.92
CA ALA A 76 -3.33 9.68 -3.04
C ALA A 76 -3.26 8.97 -1.68
N LEU A 77 -2.29 9.33 -0.83
CA LEU A 77 -2.17 8.82 0.53
C LEU A 77 -3.40 9.14 1.38
N ALA A 78 -3.89 10.39 1.34
CA ALA A 78 -5.10 10.79 2.05
C ALA A 78 -6.30 9.93 1.61
N THR A 79 -6.44 9.70 0.31
CA THR A 79 -7.51 8.85 -0.22
C THR A 79 -7.36 7.39 0.23
N ALA A 80 -6.15 6.84 0.23
CA ALA A 80 -5.90 5.47 0.67
C ALA A 80 -6.22 5.27 2.16
N ILE A 81 -5.86 6.23 3.01
CA ILE A 81 -6.19 6.21 4.45
C ILE A 81 -7.70 6.23 4.65
N LEU A 82 -8.41 7.14 3.97
CA LEU A 82 -9.87 7.22 4.08
C LEU A 82 -10.57 5.94 3.60
N LYS A 83 -10.04 5.31 2.54
CA LYS A 83 -10.54 4.01 2.05
C LYS A 83 -10.32 2.90 3.07
N TRP A 84 -9.14 2.85 3.69
CA TRP A 84 -8.81 1.88 4.73
C TRP A 84 -9.71 2.07 5.96
N GLU A 85 -9.85 3.29 6.49
CA GLU A 85 -10.72 3.58 7.64
C GLU A 85 -12.18 3.19 7.39
N ALA A 86 -12.71 3.46 6.19
CA ALA A 86 -14.07 3.09 5.82
C ALA A 86 -14.24 1.57 5.72
N SER A 87 -13.25 0.86 5.17
CA SER A 87 -13.26 -0.61 5.08
C SER A 87 -13.20 -1.24 6.46
N HIS A 88 -12.30 -0.77 7.31
CA HIS A 88 -12.18 -1.17 8.72
C HIS A 88 -13.48 -0.95 9.49
N THR A 89 -14.15 0.19 9.26
CA THR A 89 -15.44 0.47 9.88
C THR A 89 -16.48 -0.55 9.45
N ALA A 90 -16.58 -0.83 8.14
CA ALA A 90 -17.53 -1.80 7.60
C ALA A 90 -17.30 -3.21 8.17
N GLU A 91 -16.05 -3.64 8.27
CA GLU A 91 -15.63 -4.91 8.88
C GLU A 91 -16.10 -5.01 10.34
N ARG A 92 -15.91 -3.95 11.13
CA ARG A 92 -16.28 -3.91 12.55
C ARG A 92 -17.78 -3.70 12.80
N THR A 93 -18.52 -3.19 11.82
CA THR A 93 -19.97 -2.96 11.95
C THR A 93 -20.81 -4.01 11.24
N ASN A 94 -20.23 -5.14 10.81
CA ASN A 94 -20.95 -6.18 10.06
C ASN A 94 -21.63 -5.61 8.79
N MET A 95 -20.87 -4.84 8.02
CA MET A 95 -21.27 -4.32 6.70
C MET A 95 -20.21 -4.55 5.62
N ALA A 96 -19.26 -5.46 5.87
CA ALA A 96 -18.20 -5.78 4.92
C ALA A 96 -18.77 -6.45 3.67
N ASP A 97 -18.32 -6.03 2.49
CA ASP A 97 -18.75 -6.58 1.21
C ASP A 97 -17.67 -6.38 0.14
N GLU A 98 -18.02 -6.53 -1.15
CA GLU A 98 -17.08 -6.34 -2.26
C GLU A 98 -16.45 -4.95 -2.28
N ARG A 99 -17.12 -3.93 -1.71
CA ARG A 99 -16.65 -2.55 -1.70
C ARG A 99 -15.57 -2.35 -0.64
N SER A 100 -15.76 -2.86 0.58
CA SER A 100 -14.73 -2.81 1.62
C SER A 100 -13.51 -3.64 1.23
N TYR A 101 -13.72 -4.81 0.63
CA TYR A 101 -12.65 -5.60 0.02
C TYR A 101 -11.83 -4.80 -1.01
N MET A 102 -12.51 -4.17 -1.99
CA MET A 102 -11.84 -3.35 -3.01
C MET A 102 -11.10 -2.15 -2.41
N TRP A 103 -11.66 -1.53 -1.38
CA TRP A 103 -11.07 -0.34 -0.76
C TRP A 103 -9.87 -0.67 0.14
N ARG A 104 -9.80 -1.87 0.70
CA ARG A 104 -8.61 -2.38 1.42
C ARG A 104 -7.37 -2.46 0.52
N ALA A 105 -7.57 -2.64 -0.79
CA ALA A 105 -6.51 -2.72 -1.79
C ALA A 105 -5.92 -1.35 -2.23
N ALA A 106 -6.18 -0.24 -1.51
CA ALA A 106 -5.80 1.10 -1.93
C ALA A 106 -4.29 1.34 -2.11
N TYR A 107 -3.42 0.50 -1.55
CA TYR A 107 -1.97 0.55 -1.81
C TYR A 107 -1.63 0.46 -3.31
N TYR A 108 -2.37 -0.36 -4.07
CA TYR A 108 -2.08 -0.58 -5.47
C TYR A 108 -2.49 0.60 -6.37
N ASP A 109 -3.42 1.45 -5.92
CA ASP A 109 -3.70 2.75 -6.56
C ASP A 109 -2.45 3.65 -6.50
N ILE A 110 -1.73 3.64 -5.37
CA ILE A 110 -0.51 4.42 -5.18
C ILE A 110 0.62 3.85 -6.04
N VAL A 111 0.76 2.53 -6.13
CA VAL A 111 1.71 1.89 -7.06
C VAL A 111 1.45 2.35 -8.49
N MET A 112 0.18 2.35 -8.93
CA MET A 112 -0.19 2.84 -10.26
C MET A 112 0.22 4.30 -10.50
N LEU A 113 -0.07 5.17 -9.53
CA LEU A 113 0.31 6.57 -9.59
C LEU A 113 1.84 6.74 -9.67
N VAL A 114 2.60 5.95 -8.92
CA VAL A 114 4.07 5.98 -8.99
C VAL A 114 4.57 5.58 -10.37
N VAL A 115 4.01 4.54 -11.01
CA VAL A 115 4.38 4.17 -12.39
C VAL A 115 4.10 5.36 -13.35
N LEU A 116 2.93 6.00 -13.22
CA LEU A 116 2.57 7.16 -14.02
C LEU A 116 3.55 8.32 -13.83
N LEU A 117 3.90 8.66 -12.59
CA LEU A 117 4.82 9.75 -12.28
C LEU A 117 6.25 9.46 -12.75
N CYS A 118 6.69 8.20 -12.74
CA CYS A 118 8.04 7.83 -13.16
C CYS A 118 8.19 7.67 -14.68
N GLN A 119 7.16 7.19 -15.36
CA GLN A 119 7.31 6.67 -16.73
C GLN A 119 6.23 7.17 -17.71
N GLY A 120 5.30 8.00 -17.25
CA GLY A 120 4.25 8.58 -18.08
C GLY A 120 3.08 7.64 -18.39
N TYR A 121 2.08 8.20 -19.06
CA TYR A 121 0.76 7.58 -19.28
C TYR A 121 0.82 6.25 -20.02
N GLU A 122 1.55 6.18 -21.15
CA GLU A 122 1.60 4.98 -21.98
C GLU A 122 2.20 3.79 -21.22
N SER A 123 3.28 4.03 -20.48
CA SER A 123 3.91 3.01 -19.63
C SER A 123 2.99 2.56 -18.50
N ALA A 124 2.31 3.51 -17.84
CA ALA A 124 1.35 3.19 -16.78
C ALA A 124 0.20 2.32 -17.31
N MET A 125 -0.38 2.66 -18.46
CA MET A 125 -1.44 1.87 -19.08
C MET A 125 -0.98 0.46 -19.47
N ALA A 126 0.24 0.33 -20.01
CA ALA A 126 0.79 -0.97 -20.36
C ALA A 126 1.01 -1.87 -19.13
N LYS A 127 1.38 -1.29 -17.99
CA LYS A 127 1.62 -2.00 -16.73
C LYS A 127 0.37 -2.15 -15.86
N ALA A 128 -0.72 -1.45 -16.18
CA ALA A 128 -1.89 -1.41 -15.32
C ALA A 128 -2.50 -2.78 -14.99
N PRO A 129 -2.63 -3.73 -15.95
CA PRO A 129 -3.10 -5.08 -15.63
C PRO A 129 -2.20 -5.82 -14.64
N SER A 130 -0.88 -5.65 -14.74
CA SER A 130 0.09 -6.28 -13.82
C SER A 130 0.05 -5.63 -12.44
N VAL A 131 -0.14 -4.31 -12.34
CA VAL A 131 -0.32 -3.64 -11.05
C VAL A 131 -1.60 -4.11 -10.35
N MET A 132 -2.71 -4.22 -11.09
CA MET A 132 -3.97 -4.74 -10.54
C MET A 132 -3.81 -6.18 -10.03
N ALA A 133 -3.04 -7.01 -10.73
CA ALA A 133 -2.76 -8.38 -10.34
C ALA A 133 -1.83 -8.53 -9.11
N LEU A 134 -1.27 -7.44 -8.58
CA LEU A 134 -0.47 -7.49 -7.35
C LEU A 134 -1.32 -7.81 -6.11
N TYR A 135 -2.61 -7.43 -6.11
CA TYR A 135 -3.48 -7.77 -5.00
C TYR A 135 -3.83 -9.26 -5.04
N GLY A 136 -3.31 -10.01 -4.07
CA GLY A 136 -3.35 -11.47 -4.07
C GLY A 136 -4.48 -12.10 -3.26
N GLU A 137 -5.11 -11.36 -2.35
CA GLU A 137 -6.22 -11.88 -1.55
C GLU A 137 -7.45 -12.06 -2.44
N LYS A 138 -8.15 -13.19 -2.35
CA LYS A 138 -9.41 -13.38 -3.06
C LYS A 138 -10.56 -12.84 -2.24
N PHE A 139 -11.58 -12.30 -2.91
CA PHE A 139 -12.81 -11.89 -2.24
C PHE A 139 -13.45 -13.02 -1.41
N SER A 140 -13.36 -14.28 -1.86
CA SER A 140 -13.88 -15.42 -1.09
C SER A 140 -13.20 -15.59 0.26
N ASP A 141 -11.90 -15.30 0.34
CA ASP A 141 -11.09 -15.47 1.53
C ASP A 141 -11.40 -14.32 2.50
N TYR A 142 -11.43 -13.08 1.99
CA TYR A 142 -11.93 -11.90 2.71
C TYR A 142 -13.32 -12.12 3.31
N ARG A 143 -14.26 -12.65 2.51
CA ARG A 143 -15.63 -12.91 2.92
C ARG A 143 -15.73 -13.99 4.01
N ALA A 144 -14.81 -14.95 4.02
CA ALA A 144 -14.75 -15.96 5.06
C ALA A 144 -14.31 -15.39 6.42
N GLU A 145 -13.47 -14.35 6.41
CA GLU A 145 -13.04 -13.64 7.61
C GLU A 145 -14.13 -12.74 8.20
N PHE A 146 -14.94 -12.11 7.36
CA PHE A 146 -16.02 -11.19 7.78
C PHE A 146 -17.43 -11.71 7.44
N PRO A 147 -17.86 -12.89 7.92
CA PRO A 147 -19.04 -13.61 7.40
C PRO A 147 -20.39 -12.97 7.72
N ASN A 148 -20.44 -11.98 8.61
CA ASN A 148 -21.66 -11.28 9.01
C ASN A 148 -21.82 -9.91 8.33
N GLY A 149 -20.86 -9.50 7.49
CA GLY A 149 -20.92 -8.27 6.68
C GLY A 149 -21.95 -8.24 5.57
#